data_AF-A0A660MPA7-F1
#
_entry.id   AF-A0A660MPA7-F1
#
_cell.length_a   1.000
_cell.length_b   1.000
_cell.length_c   1.000
_cell.angle_alpha   90.00
_cell.angle_beta   90.00
_cell.angle_gamma   90.00
#
_symmetry.space_group_name_H-M   'P 1'
#
loop_
_entity.id
_entity.type
_entity.pdbx_description
1 polymer ?
#
loop_
_entity_poly.entity_id
_entity_poly.type
_entity_poly.pdbx_seq_one_letter_code
_entity_poly.pdbx_strand_id
1 'polypeptide(L)'
;MLMHDVRKKSVRQLVGEWLRRIDIPMLFGLLVLMAASLLILRSAGSGDEDILMRQTLRFAAAIGVLLAIVAVPPRYIRRLTAPAYWLTLVLLLLVLIIGTRSNGAQRWLNFGIVRIQPSELAK
;
A
#
# COMPACT_ATOMS: atom_id res chain seq x y z
N MET A 1 -33.83 -20.86 26.78
CA MET A 1 -33.45 -19.56 27.35
C MET A 1 -32.19 -19.08 26.66
N LEU A 2 -32.40 -18.09 25.79
CA LEU A 2 -31.47 -17.17 25.10
C LEU A 2 -30.20 -17.67 24.38
N MET A 3 -30.29 -17.47 23.06
CA MET A 3 -29.32 -16.75 22.22
C MET A 3 -28.06 -17.50 21.80
N HIS A 4 -28.11 -18.00 20.57
CA HIS A 4 -26.98 -17.83 19.66
C HIS A 4 -27.50 -17.55 18.25
N ASP A 5 -28.06 -16.35 18.07
CA ASP A 5 -28.26 -15.78 16.73
C ASP A 5 -26.88 -15.49 16.14
N VAL A 6 -26.29 -16.50 15.49
CA VAL A 6 -25.12 -16.36 14.63
C VAL A 6 -25.58 -15.62 13.38
N ARG A 7 -25.81 -14.31 13.52
CA ARG A 7 -26.33 -13.46 12.47
C ARG A 7 -25.28 -13.36 11.36
N LYS A 8 -25.42 -14.20 10.33
CA LYS A 8 -24.63 -14.09 9.09
C LYS A 8 -24.88 -12.69 8.51
N LYS A 9 -23.87 -11.82 8.54
CA LYS A 9 -23.97 -10.49 7.93
C LYS A 9 -24.27 -10.66 6.44
N SER A 10 -25.29 -9.96 5.95
CA SER A 10 -25.64 -9.97 4.53
C SER A 10 -24.54 -9.31 3.69
N VAL A 11 -24.34 -9.76 2.45
CA VAL A 11 -23.36 -9.16 1.51
C VAL A 11 -23.57 -7.64 1.39
N ARG A 12 -24.82 -7.17 1.38
CA ARG A 12 -25.14 -5.73 1.37
C ARG A 12 -24.64 -4.99 2.62
N GLN A 13 -24.68 -5.64 3.78
CA GLN A 13 -24.18 -5.07 5.03
C GLN A 13 -22.65 -5.04 5.06
N LEU A 14 -21.99 -6.07 4.55
CA LEU A 14 -20.53 -6.12 4.44
C LEU A 14 -20.01 -5.05 3.47
N VAL A 15 -20.64 -4.90 2.31
CA VAL A 15 -20.30 -3.87 1.31
C VAL A 15 -20.59 -2.47 1.88
N GLY A 16 -21.69 -2.29 2.59
CA GLY A 16 -22.02 -1.00 3.23
C GLY A 16 -21.03 -0.61 4.33
N GLU A 17 -20.61 -1.55 5.18
CA GLU A 17 -19.56 -1.32 6.18
C GLU A 17 -18.21 -1.02 5.53
N TRP A 18 -17.89 -1.67 4.41
CA TRP A 18 -16.65 -1.46 3.67
C TRP A 18 -16.62 -0.07 3.00
N LEU A 19 -17.70 0.32 2.32
CA LEU A 19 -17.82 1.64 1.68
C LEU A 19 -17.75 2.78 2.70
N ARG A 20 -18.33 2.60 3.89
CA ARG A 20 -18.26 3.62 4.97
C ARG A 20 -16.85 3.84 5.53
N ARG A 21 -15.92 2.92 5.30
CA ARG A 21 -14.52 3.08 5.72
C ARG A 21 -13.68 3.84 4.69
N ILE A 22 -14.22 4.05 3.50
CA ILE A 22 -13.53 4.77 2.43
C ILE A 22 -14.00 6.22 2.48
N ASP A 23 -13.08 7.11 2.82
CA ASP A 23 -13.31 8.54 2.70
C ASP A 23 -13.29 8.95 1.22
N ILE A 24 -14.49 9.00 0.62
CA ILE A 24 -14.67 9.28 -0.81
C ILE A 24 -13.95 10.56 -1.27
N PRO A 25 -13.97 11.69 -0.53
CA PRO A 25 -13.23 12.88 -0.93
C PRO A 25 -11.71 12.66 -1.01
N MET A 26 -11.12 11.90 -0.07
CA MET A 26 -9.69 11.58 -0.08
C MET A 26 -9.35 10.64 -1.23
N LEU A 27 -10.17 9.61 -1.47
CA LEU A 27 -9.96 8.71 -2.60
C LEU A 27 -10.05 9.45 -3.93
N PHE A 28 -11.01 10.36 -4.07
CA PHE A 28 -11.14 11.19 -5.27
C PHE A 28 -9.90 12.07 -5.46
N GLY A 29 -9.46 12.78 -4.42
CA GLY A 29 -8.25 13.60 -4.47
C GLY A 29 -7.01 12.80 -4.85
N LEU A 30 -6.86 11.59 -4.29
CA LEU A 30 -5.78 10.66 -4.63
C LEU A 30 -5.81 10.29 -6.12
N LEU A 31 -6.98 9.91 -6.65
CA LEU A 31 -7.14 9.54 -8.06
C LEU A 31 -6.83 10.71 -9.01
N VAL A 32 -7.24 11.93 -8.65
CA VAL A 32 -6.91 13.14 -9.42
C VAL A 32 -5.40 13.38 -9.45
N LEU A 33 -4.71 13.25 -8.31
CA LEU A 33 -3.25 13.41 -8.24
C LEU A 33 -2.53 12.32 -9.05
N MET A 34 -3.01 11.08 -9.01
CA MET A 34 -2.47 9.98 -9.81
C MET A 34 -2.66 10.24 -11.32
N ALA A 35 -3.83 10.70 -11.74
CA ALA A 35 -4.10 11.05 -13.12
C ALA A 35 -3.21 12.22 -13.60
N ALA A 36 -3.11 13.28 -12.80
CA ALA A 36 -2.21 14.41 -13.08
C ALA A 36 -0.75 13.97 -13.19
N SER A 37 -0.30 13.08 -12.30
CA SER A 37 1.05 12.49 -12.35
C SER A 37 1.31 11.76 -13.68
N LEU A 38 0.36 10.95 -14.17
CA LEU A 38 0.50 10.26 -15.46
C LEU A 38 0.51 11.23 -16.63
N LEU A 39 -0.31 12.29 -16.59
CA LEU A 39 -0.33 13.33 -17.64
C LEU A 39 1.00 14.08 -17.71
N ILE A 40 1.54 14.49 -16.56
CA ILE A 40 2.84 15.16 -16.48
C ILE A 40 3.95 14.22 -16.97
N LEU A 41 3.93 12.95 -16.54
CA LEU A 41 4.92 11.97 -16.95
C LEU A 41 4.88 11.71 -18.46
N ARG A 42 3.68 11.62 -19.05
CA ARG A 42 3.49 11.50 -20.50
C ARG A 42 3.95 12.76 -21.25
N SER A 43 3.83 13.93 -20.63
CA SER A 43 4.29 15.20 -21.22
C SER A 43 5.81 15.38 -21.12
N ALA A 44 6.46 14.83 -20.09
CA ALA A 44 7.89 14.97 -19.84
C ALA A 44 8.73 13.85 -20.46
N GLY A 45 8.17 12.65 -20.61
CA GLY A 45 8.80 11.52 -21.28
C GLY A 45 8.62 11.64 -22.79
N SER A 46 9.71 11.83 -23.53
CA SER A 46 9.74 11.86 -24.99
C SER A 46 9.52 10.46 -25.61
N GLY A 47 8.38 9.83 -25.34
CA GLY A 47 7.94 8.59 -26.00
C GLY A 47 8.33 7.27 -25.32
N ASP A 48 8.82 7.30 -24.08
CA ASP A 48 9.20 6.07 -23.35
C ASP A 48 7.97 5.44 -22.66
N GLU A 49 7.14 4.79 -23.47
CA GLU A 49 5.89 4.12 -23.04
C GLU A 49 6.13 3.11 -21.90
N ASP A 50 7.34 2.55 -21.81
CA ASP A 50 7.75 1.64 -20.74
C ASP A 50 7.71 2.30 -19.35
N ILE A 51 8.08 3.58 -19.25
CA ILE A 51 8.05 4.31 -17.98
C ILE A 51 6.60 4.56 -17.55
N LEU A 52 5.76 4.95 -18.50
CA LEU A 52 4.32 5.18 -18.27
C LEU A 52 3.61 3.88 -17.85
N MET A 53 3.91 2.76 -18.53
CA MET A 53 3.38 1.44 -18.20
C MET A 53 3.79 1.01 -16.80
N ARG A 54 5.08 1.12 -16.45
CA ARG A 54 5.58 0.79 -15.11
C ARG A 54 4.93 1.65 -14.02
N GLN A 55 4.73 2.94 -14.27
CA GLN A 55 4.07 3.84 -13.33
C GLN A 55 2.59 3.47 -13.14
N THR A 56 1.89 3.16 -14.23
CA THR A 56 0.49 2.73 -14.20
C THR A 56 0.33 1.42 -13.43
N LEU A 57 1.23 0.44 -13.63
CA LEU A 57 1.23 -0.81 -12.88
C LEU A 57 1.47 -0.59 -11.38
N ARG A 58 2.37 0.32 -11.00
CA ARG A 58 2.60 0.68 -9.59
C ARG A 58 1.36 1.31 -8.97
N PHE A 59 0.68 2.18 -9.69
CA PHE A 59 -0.58 2.79 -9.27
C PHE A 59 -1.71 1.77 -9.12
N ALA A 60 -1.86 0.84 -10.06
CA ALA A 60 -2.81 -0.26 -9.94
C ALA A 60 -2.51 -1.15 -8.73
N ALA A 61 -1.25 -1.52 -8.52
CA ALA A 61 -0.82 -2.30 -7.35
C ALA A 61 -1.09 -1.56 -6.03
N ALA A 62 -0.81 -0.25 -5.96
CA ALA A 62 -1.05 0.57 -4.78
C ALA A 62 -2.55 0.66 -4.44
N ILE A 63 -3.41 0.86 -5.44
CA ILE A 63 -4.88 0.83 -5.25
C ILE A 63 -5.32 -0.55 -4.78
N GLY A 64 -4.82 -1.63 -5.39
CA GLY A 64 -5.13 -3.00 -4.98
C GLY A 64 -4.80 -3.27 -3.50
N VAL A 65 -3.61 -2.84 -3.07
CA VAL A 65 -3.19 -2.94 -1.66
C VAL A 65 -4.09 -2.10 -0.74
N LEU A 66 -4.43 -0.87 -1.13
CA LEU A 66 -5.34 0.00 -0.37
C LEU A 66 -6.70 -0.69 -0.16
N LEU A 67 -7.32 -1.19 -1.23
CA LEU A 67 -8.61 -1.86 -1.16
C LEU A 67 -8.57 -3.14 -0.32
N ALA A 68 -7.47 -3.90 -0.40
CA ALA A 68 -7.24 -5.08 0.43
C ALA A 68 -7.13 -4.71 1.92
N ILE A 69 -6.43 -3.63 2.26
CA ILE A 69 -6.29 -3.15 3.64
C ILE A 69 -7.65 -2.70 4.20
N VAL A 70 -8.45 -1.95 3.41
CA VAL A 70 -9.80 -1.51 3.84
C VAL A 70 -10.72 -2.69 4.16
N ALA A 71 -10.55 -3.82 3.45
CA ALA A 71 -11.29 -5.05 3.70
C ALA A 71 -10.96 -5.69 5.06
N VAL A 72 -9.75 -5.45 5.61
CA VAL A 72 -9.34 -6.01 6.89
C VAL A 72 -9.93 -5.20 8.06
N PRO A 73 -10.66 -5.81 9.01
CA PRO A 73 -11.13 -5.12 10.20
C PRO A 73 -9.96 -4.55 11.05
N PRO A 74 -10.06 -3.31 11.57
CA PRO A 74 -8.98 -2.65 12.32
C PRO A 74 -8.44 -3.45 13.51
N ARG A 75 -9.29 -4.28 14.14
CA ARG A 75 -8.91 -5.20 15.23
C ARG A 75 -7.81 -6.19 14.85
N TYR A 76 -7.77 -6.64 13.59
CA TYR A 76 -6.72 -7.55 13.13
C TYR A 76 -5.44 -6.79 12.81
N ILE A 77 -5.55 -5.60 12.21
CA ILE A 77 -4.42 -4.71 11.93
C ILE A 77 -3.68 -4.37 13.24
N ARG A 78 -4.40 -4.07 14.32
CA ARG A 78 -3.81 -3.81 15.65
C ARG A 78 -3.02 -5.00 16.22
N ARG A 79 -3.40 -6.24 15.92
CA ARG A 79 -2.65 -7.43 16.35
C ARG A 79 -1.38 -7.64 15.54
N LEU A 80 -1.38 -7.18 14.28
CA LEU A 80 -0.20 -7.23 13.41
C LEU A 80 0.82 -6.15 13.74
N THR A 81 0.48 -5.14 14.55
CA THR A 81 1.39 -4.04 14.91
C THR A 81 2.68 -4.54 15.57
N ALA A 82 2.60 -5.43 16.57
CA ALA A 82 3.81 -5.91 17.25
C ALA A 82 4.70 -6.80 16.35
N PRO A 83 4.16 -7.79 15.60
CA PRO A 83 4.95 -8.50 14.60
C PRO A 83 5.53 -7.59 13.51
N ALA A 84 4.77 -6.62 13.02
CA ALA A 84 5.23 -5.67 11.99
C ALA A 84 6.38 -4.80 12.51
N TYR A 85 6.32 -4.35 13.77
CA TYR A 85 7.40 -3.59 14.38
C TYR A 85 8.72 -4.38 14.43
N TRP A 86 8.68 -5.62 14.92
CA TRP A 86 9.86 -6.49 14.95
C TRP A 86 10.39 -6.78 13.55
N LEU A 87 9.51 -7.03 12.59
CA LEU A 87 9.88 -7.20 11.19
C LEU A 87 10.61 -5.95 10.67
N THR A 88 10.09 -4.75 10.93
CA THR A 88 10.74 -3.50 10.52
C THR A 88 12.12 -3.33 11.14
N LEU A 89 12.30 -3.65 12.43
CA LEU A 89 13.62 -3.63 13.08
C LEU A 89 14.61 -4.58 12.39
N VAL A 90 14.18 -5.81 12.10
CA VAL A 90 15.00 -6.78 11.37
C VAL A 90 15.36 -6.26 9.98
N LEU A 91 14.40 -5.68 9.25
CA LEU A 91 14.64 -5.10 7.93
C LEU A 91 15.61 -3.91 7.97
N LEU A 92 15.56 -3.09 9.03
CA LEU A 92 16.51 -1.99 9.23
C LEU A 92 17.93 -2.53 9.47
N LEU A 93 18.09 -3.58 10.26
CA LEU A 93 19.40 -4.23 10.43
C LEU A 93 19.86 -4.87 9.11
N LEU A 94 18.95 -5.52 8.39
CA LEU A 94 19.24 -6.17 7.12
C LEU A 94 19.72 -5.18 6.06
N VAL A 95 19.15 -3.96 6.03
CA VAL A 95 19.61 -2.92 5.09
C VAL A 95 21.05 -2.51 5.32
N LEU A 96 21.60 -2.67 6.53
CA LEU A 96 23.02 -2.37 6.79
C LEU A 96 23.96 -3.43 6.23
N ILE A 97 23.49 -4.67 6.09
CA ILE A 97 24.30 -5.80 5.64
C ILE A 97 24.23 -5.94 4.11
N ILE A 98 23.01 -5.97 3.56
CA ILE A 98 22.75 -6.28 2.14
C ILE A 98 22.07 -5.14 1.37
N GLY A 99 21.98 -3.96 1.98
CA GLY A 99 21.36 -2.80 1.33
C GLY A 99 22.15 -2.34 0.12
N THR A 100 21.44 -1.92 -0.91
CA THR A 100 22.02 -1.29 -2.09
C THR A 100 22.34 0.17 -1.80
N ARG A 101 23.55 0.61 -2.18
CA ARG A 101 23.93 2.03 -2.14
C ARG A 101 23.30 2.77 -3.31
N SER A 102 22.57 3.83 -2.99
CA SER A 102 22.02 4.76 -3.98
C SER A 102 22.29 6.19 -3.49
N ASN A 103 22.82 7.05 -4.35
CA ASN A 103 23.15 8.45 -4.02
C ASN A 103 23.99 8.61 -2.74
N GLY A 104 25.01 7.75 -2.55
CA GLY A 104 25.95 7.81 -1.43
C GLY A 104 25.46 7.20 -0.10
N ALA A 105 24.21 6.73 -0.02
CA ALA A 105 23.65 6.14 1.20
C ALA A 105 23.04 4.75 0.96
N GLN A 106 23.12 3.88 1.97
CA GLN A 106 22.56 2.53 1.95
C GLN A 106 21.17 2.56 2.60
N ARG A 107 20.11 2.56 1.77
CA ARG A 107 18.71 2.74 2.23
C ARG A 107 17.72 1.73 1.67
N TRP A 108 18.08 1.10 0.56
CA TRP A 108 17.14 0.31 -0.22
C TRP A 108 17.54 -1.16 -0.25
N LEU A 109 16.61 -2.04 0.10
CA LEU A 109 16.69 -3.46 -0.17
C LEU A 109 16.16 -3.71 -1.59
N ASN A 110 16.99 -4.25 -2.47
CA ASN A 110 16.60 -4.56 -3.84
C ASN A 110 16.44 -6.08 -4.01
N PHE A 111 15.19 -6.53 -4.15
CA PHE A 111 14.85 -7.93 -4.41
C PHE A 111 14.67 -8.22 -5.91
N GLY A 112 15.19 -7.34 -6.79
CA GLY A 112 15.08 -7.42 -8.25
C GLY A 112 13.77 -6.86 -8.79
N ILE A 113 12.64 -7.42 -8.34
CA ILE A 113 11.30 -7.01 -8.79
C ILE A 113 10.75 -5.86 -7.93
N VAL A 114 11.06 -5.90 -6.63
CA VAL A 114 10.58 -4.91 -5.66
C VAL A 114 11.77 -4.31 -4.94
N ARG A 115 11.73 -2.99 -4.77
CA ARG A 115 12.67 -2.25 -3.96
C ARG A 115 11.96 -1.74 -2.72
N ILE A 116 12.39 -2.18 -1.54
CA ILE A 116 11.77 -1.83 -0.27
C ILE A 116 12.72 -0.93 0.50
N GLN A 117 12.17 0.15 1.07
CA GLN A 117 12.89 1.04 1.98
C GLN A 117 12.37 0.78 3.40
N PRO A 118 13.14 0.09 4.27
CA PRO A 118 12.69 -0.29 5.61
C PRO A 118 12.26 0.90 6.48
N SER A 119 12.87 2.07 6.29
CA SER A 119 12.50 3.28 7.03
C SER A 119 11.09 3.78 6.71
N GLU A 120 10.51 3.44 5.56
CA GLU A 120 9.11 3.77 5.26
C GLU A 120 8.13 2.91 6.07
N LEU A 121 8.52 1.68 6.43
CA LEU A 121 7.74 0.82 7.35
C LEU A 121 7.92 1.20 8.83
N ALA A 122 8.91 2.04 9.13
CA ALA A 122 9.22 2.48 10.50
C ALA A 122 8.49 3.77 10.90
N LYS A 123 7.96 4.51 9.93
CA LYS A 123 7.13 5.72 10.16
C LYS A 123 5.74 5.32 10.64
#